data_AF-A0A432Z024-F1
#
_entry.id   AF-A0A432Z024-F1
#
_cell.length_a   1.000
_cell.length_b   1.000
_cell.length_c   1.000
_cell.angle_alpha   90.00
_cell.angle_beta   90.00
_cell.angle_gamma   90.00
#
_symmetry.space_group_name_H-M   'P 1'
#
loop_
_entity.id
_entity.type
_entity.pdbx_description
1 polymer ?
#
loop_
_entity_poly.entity_id
_entity_poly.type
_entity_poly.pdbx_seq_one_letter_code
_entity_poly.pdbx_strand_id
1 'polypeptide(L)'
;MRLVSLKSACSLLVIALIAGCQSLSGHSVQVSVAGGSYQLQHSWPEKSVQLWQKVEWQKGQQQRTFMVSAVFDNEKLLLVALSPLGHELFRSELNKADGVSFKGSEAFDNSRLALQVWADLQMALWPLDSVNANLNGASLQTTQTKRELWHNDQLLWSSANDDVSQQRVIQNKSMGYQLVITTLEYELLETDDSDTE
;
A
#
# COMPACT_ATOMS: atom_id res chain seq x y z
N MET A 1 21.41 -58.18 -43.65
CA MET A 1 22.00 -57.52 -42.47
C MET A 1 21.93 -56.00 -42.69
N ARG A 2 21.54 -55.26 -41.64
CA ARG A 2 21.38 -53.78 -41.51
C ARG A 2 19.99 -53.18 -41.79
N LEU A 3 19.19 -53.12 -40.71
CA LEU A 3 18.24 -52.05 -40.41
C LEU A 3 18.98 -50.74 -40.10
N VAL A 4 18.33 -49.59 -40.33
CA VAL A 4 18.28 -48.34 -39.50
C VAL A 4 17.31 -47.40 -40.25
N SER A 5 16.05 -47.25 -39.84
CA SER A 5 15.45 -46.52 -38.70
C SER A 5 14.93 -45.13 -39.10
N LEU A 6 13.65 -45.11 -39.44
CA LEU A 6 12.78 -43.96 -39.66
C LEU A 6 12.43 -43.29 -38.32
N LYS A 7 13.35 -42.53 -37.71
CA LYS A 7 13.10 -41.82 -36.43
C LYS A 7 13.93 -40.54 -36.34
N SER A 8 13.60 -39.49 -37.09
CA SER A 8 14.28 -38.21 -36.87
C SER A 8 13.51 -36.95 -37.30
N ALA A 9 12.18 -37.00 -37.34
CA ALA A 9 11.36 -35.83 -37.67
C ALA A 9 10.33 -35.43 -36.59
N CYS A 10 10.14 -36.24 -35.54
CA CYS A 10 9.10 -35.99 -34.53
C CYS A 10 9.61 -35.32 -33.25
N SER A 11 10.91 -35.01 -33.16
CA SER A 11 11.53 -34.58 -31.89
C SER A 11 11.79 -33.07 -31.77
N LEU A 12 11.41 -32.26 -32.77
CA LEU A 12 11.66 -30.81 -32.79
C LEU A 12 10.43 -29.95 -32.43
N LEU A 13 9.23 -30.53 -32.34
CA LEU A 13 8.00 -29.77 -32.05
C LEU A 13 7.66 -29.67 -30.54
N VAL A 14 8.30 -30.46 -29.68
CA VAL A 14 7.90 -30.56 -28.25
C VAL A 14 8.61 -29.53 -27.36
N ILE A 15 9.66 -28.87 -27.84
CA ILE A 15 10.45 -27.91 -27.02
C ILE A 15 9.85 -26.49 -27.03
N ALA A 16 8.91 -26.20 -27.93
CA ALA A 16 8.33 -24.85 -28.05
C ALA A 16 7.15 -24.55 -27.10
N LEU A 17 6.69 -25.51 -26.29
CA LEU A 17 5.50 -25.35 -25.42
C LEU A 17 5.82 -25.06 -23.94
N ILE A 18 7.09 -24.91 -23.57
CA ILE A 18 7.49 -24.60 -22.18
C ILE A 18 8.00 -23.15 -22.04
N ALA A 19 7.55 -22.24 -22.91
CA ALA A 19 7.50 -20.81 -22.57
C ALA A 19 6.28 -20.57 -21.66
N GLY A 20 6.21 -21.30 -20.55
CA GLY A 20 5.33 -20.93 -19.45
C GLY A 20 5.88 -19.61 -18.92
N CYS A 21 5.12 -18.53 -19.11
CA CYS A 21 5.30 -17.30 -18.37
C CYS A 21 5.34 -17.68 -16.89
N GLN A 22 6.56 -17.81 -16.34
CA GLN A 22 6.79 -17.55 -14.93
C GLN A 22 6.57 -16.05 -14.78
N SER A 23 5.29 -15.66 -14.79
CA SER A 23 4.84 -14.38 -14.29
C SER A 23 5.49 -14.26 -12.93
N LEU A 24 6.40 -13.30 -12.82
CA LEU A 24 7.16 -13.00 -11.62
C LEU A 24 6.15 -12.65 -10.53
N SER A 25 5.68 -13.66 -9.82
CA SER A 25 4.63 -13.56 -8.81
C SER A 25 5.24 -12.88 -7.59
N GLY A 26 5.21 -11.54 -7.60
CA GLY A 26 5.38 -10.76 -6.38
C GLY A 26 4.32 -11.17 -5.36
N HIS A 27 4.67 -11.13 -4.08
CA HIS A 27 3.76 -11.51 -3.00
C HIS A 27 2.62 -10.48 -2.90
N SER A 28 1.49 -10.76 -3.56
CA SER A 28 0.30 -9.91 -3.48
C SER A 28 -0.27 -9.94 -2.06
N VAL A 29 -0.31 -8.79 -1.40
CA VAL A 29 -0.87 -8.66 -0.06
C VAL A 29 -2.30 -8.14 -0.16
N GLN A 30 -3.28 -8.93 0.28
CA GLN A 30 -4.69 -8.53 0.29
C GLN A 30 -5.15 -8.13 1.69
N VAL A 31 -5.93 -7.06 1.75
CA VAL A 31 -6.52 -6.51 2.99
C VAL A 31 -8.03 -6.42 2.81
N SER A 32 -8.81 -6.81 3.81
CA SER A 32 -10.25 -6.57 3.77
C SER A 32 -10.52 -5.09 4.01
N VAL A 33 -11.27 -4.46 3.11
CA VAL A 33 -11.66 -3.05 3.23
C VAL A 33 -13.16 -2.96 2.97
N ALA A 34 -13.91 -2.38 3.90
CA ALA A 34 -15.32 -2.04 3.67
C ALA A 34 -16.19 -3.21 3.13
N GLY A 35 -15.97 -4.44 3.60
CA GLY A 35 -16.71 -5.62 3.13
C GLY A 35 -16.21 -6.20 1.80
N GLY A 36 -15.34 -5.50 1.08
CA GLY A 36 -14.58 -5.99 -0.06
C GLY A 36 -13.14 -6.36 0.30
N SER A 37 -12.29 -6.40 -0.73
CA SER A 37 -10.85 -6.59 -0.57
C SER A 37 -10.07 -5.57 -1.40
N TYR A 38 -8.87 -5.26 -0.92
CA TYR A 38 -7.92 -4.39 -1.59
C TYR A 38 -6.56 -5.08 -1.67
N GLN A 39 -6.00 -5.12 -2.87
CA GLN A 39 -4.64 -5.57 -3.09
C GLN A 39 -3.68 -4.40 -2.90
N LEU A 40 -2.79 -4.50 -1.90
CA LEU A 40 -1.80 -3.46 -1.65
C LEU A 40 -0.84 -3.35 -2.83
N GLN A 41 -0.56 -2.11 -3.20
CA GLN A 41 0.43 -1.76 -4.22
C GLN A 41 1.81 -1.59 -3.56
N HIS A 42 2.87 -2.05 -4.20
CA HIS A 42 4.21 -2.11 -3.59
C HIS A 42 5.13 -0.94 -3.98
N SER A 43 4.60 0.02 -4.75
CA SER A 43 5.37 1.11 -5.35
C SER A 43 4.59 2.42 -5.30
N TRP A 44 5.31 3.51 -5.11
CA TRP A 44 4.79 4.86 -5.26
C TRP A 44 4.75 5.24 -6.76
N PRO A 45 3.63 5.80 -7.27
CA PRO A 45 3.47 6.08 -8.70
C PRO A 45 4.05 7.43 -9.13
N GLU A 46 4.57 8.23 -8.20
CA GLU A 46 5.16 9.55 -8.47
C GLU A 46 6.64 9.58 -8.06
N LYS A 47 7.25 10.77 -8.06
CA LYS A 47 8.62 10.96 -7.56
C LYS A 47 8.71 10.56 -6.09
N SER A 48 9.85 10.01 -5.70
CA SER A 48 10.07 9.53 -4.34
C SER A 48 9.98 10.67 -3.33
N VAL A 49 9.33 10.41 -2.20
CA VAL A 49 9.05 11.41 -1.18
C VAL A 49 9.24 10.87 0.23
N GLN A 50 9.57 11.77 1.14
CA GLN A 50 9.47 11.55 2.57
C GLN A 50 8.48 12.52 3.19
N LEU A 51 7.58 11.98 4.03
CA LEU A 51 6.58 12.73 4.78
C LEU A 51 6.84 12.57 6.27
N TRP A 52 6.81 13.67 7.00
CA TRP A 52 6.64 13.66 8.45
C TRP A 52 5.24 14.11 8.82
N GLN A 53 4.55 13.30 9.61
CA GLN A 53 3.14 13.52 9.92
C GLN A 53 2.86 13.35 11.40
N LYS A 54 2.03 14.22 11.96
CA LYS A 54 1.35 13.97 13.24
C LYS A 54 0.07 13.21 12.94
N VAL A 55 -0.16 12.10 13.65
CA VAL A 55 -1.38 11.31 13.52
C VAL A 55 -2.08 11.24 14.88
N GLU A 56 -3.35 11.64 14.88
CA GLU A 56 -4.26 11.50 16.01
C GLU A 56 -5.28 10.42 15.66
N TRP A 57 -5.23 9.30 16.37
CA TRP A 57 -6.12 8.18 16.20
C TRP A 57 -7.17 8.14 17.30
N GLN A 58 -8.43 7.93 16.91
CA GLN A 58 -9.55 7.82 17.82
C GLN A 58 -10.39 6.58 17.50
N LYS A 59 -10.69 5.78 18.54
CA LYS A 59 -11.60 4.63 18.46
C LYS A 59 -12.41 4.52 19.76
N GLY A 60 -13.70 4.83 19.69
CA GLY A 60 -14.54 4.93 20.89
C GLY A 60 -13.99 6.00 21.85
N GLN A 61 -13.69 5.60 23.09
CA GLN A 61 -13.09 6.46 24.12
C GLN A 61 -11.55 6.51 24.06
N GLN A 62 -10.92 5.68 23.22
CA GLN A 62 -9.47 5.65 23.11
C GLN A 62 -9.01 6.73 22.15
N GLN A 63 -8.04 7.54 22.59
CA GLN A 63 -7.33 8.50 21.77
C GLN A 63 -5.82 8.27 21.91
N ARG A 64 -5.10 8.28 20.79
CA ARG A 64 -3.64 8.16 20.74
C ARG A 64 -3.08 9.16 19.76
N THR A 65 -1.91 9.69 20.08
CA THR A 65 -1.15 10.57 19.19
C THR A 65 0.23 9.99 18.98
N PHE A 66 0.66 9.98 17.72
CA PHE A 66 1.99 9.50 17.33
C PHE A 66 2.49 10.30 16.13
N MET A 67 3.80 10.23 15.91
CA MET A 67 4.46 10.77 14.74
C MET A 67 4.68 9.64 13.74
N VAL A 68 4.57 9.94 12.45
CA VAL A 68 4.84 8.98 11.37
C VAL A 68 5.85 9.59 10.42
N SER A 69 6.93 8.85 10.16
CA SER A 69 7.79 9.05 9.00
C SER A 69 7.37 8.05 7.93
N ALA A 70 6.94 8.56 6.79
CA ALA A 70 6.56 7.75 5.63
C ALA A 70 7.53 8.03 4.49
N VAL A 71 8.16 7.00 3.93
CA VAL A 71 8.97 7.10 2.71
C VAL A 71 8.24 6.34 1.62
N PHE A 72 7.95 7.03 0.53
CA PHE A 72 7.29 6.45 -0.64
C PHE A 72 8.24 6.52 -1.83
N ASP A 73 8.60 5.36 -2.34
CA ASP A 73 9.51 5.19 -3.45
C ASP A 73 8.97 4.12 -4.41
N ASN A 74 9.52 4.05 -5.62
CA ASN A 74 9.07 3.11 -6.65
C ASN A 74 9.46 1.64 -6.34
N GLU A 75 10.47 1.41 -5.51
CA GLU A 75 10.93 0.07 -5.12
C GLU A 75 10.41 -0.37 -3.75
N LYS A 76 10.26 0.58 -2.82
CA LYS A 76 9.88 0.30 -1.44
C LYS A 76 8.99 1.39 -0.85
N LEU A 77 8.10 0.98 0.03
CA LEU A 77 7.30 1.87 0.86
C LEU A 77 7.62 1.57 2.32
N LEU A 78 7.92 2.59 3.11
CA LEU A 78 8.30 2.44 4.51
C LEU A 78 7.44 3.36 5.40
N LEU A 79 6.92 2.79 6.48
CA LEU A 79 6.27 3.52 7.57
C LEU A 79 7.00 3.26 8.88
N VAL A 80 7.33 4.32 9.59
CA VAL A 80 7.88 4.28 10.94
C VAL A 80 7.01 5.14 11.83
N ALA A 81 6.31 4.52 12.77
CA ALA A 81 5.53 5.22 13.77
C ALA A 81 6.35 5.41 15.04
N LEU A 82 6.39 6.64 15.55
CA LEU A 82 7.12 7.04 16.74
C LEU A 82 6.13 7.58 17.79
N SER A 83 6.40 7.27 19.05
CA SER A 83 5.75 7.95 20.18
C SER A 83 6.10 9.45 20.18
N PRO A 84 5.35 10.29 20.93
CA PRO A 84 5.71 11.69 21.10
C PRO A 84 7.12 11.92 21.69
N LEU A 85 7.69 10.91 22.35
CA LEU A 85 9.04 10.94 22.92
C LEU A 85 10.12 10.45 21.94
N GLY A 86 9.76 10.07 20.72
CA GLY A 86 10.69 9.61 19.68
C GLY A 86 10.99 8.10 19.69
N HIS A 87 10.43 7.31 20.62
CA HIS A 87 10.58 5.86 20.59
C HIS A 87 9.78 5.23 19.44
N GLU A 88 10.40 4.31 18.69
CA GLU A 88 9.73 3.52 17.64
C GLU A 88 8.64 2.65 18.26
N LEU A 89 7.39 2.88 17.83
CA LEU A 89 6.22 2.10 18.20
C LEU A 89 6.06 0.89 17.29
N PHE A 90 6.19 1.12 15.99
CA PHE A 90 6.25 0.08 14.98
C PHE A 90 6.90 0.59 13.70
N ARG A 91 7.33 -0.36 12.87
CA ARG A 91 7.79 -0.17 11.51
C ARG A 91 7.09 -1.17 10.59
N SER A 92 6.72 -0.71 9.41
CA SER A 92 6.25 -1.59 8.35
C SER A 92 6.88 -1.20 7.02
N GLU A 93 7.32 -2.19 6.27
CA GLU A 93 7.80 -2.03 4.91
C GLU A 93 6.90 -2.81 3.96
N LEU A 94 6.65 -2.26 2.79
CA LEU A 94 5.94 -2.92 1.69
C LEU A 94 6.82 -2.83 0.44
N ASN A 95 7.24 -3.99 -0.07
CA ASN A 95 8.08 -4.10 -1.26
C ASN A 95 7.65 -5.32 -2.09
N LYS A 96 8.13 -5.42 -3.33
CA LYS A 96 7.71 -6.50 -4.25
C LYS A 96 8.28 -7.88 -3.87
N ALA A 97 9.45 -7.93 -3.26
CA ALA A 97 10.17 -9.17 -2.95
C ALA A 97 9.53 -9.91 -1.76
N ASP A 98 9.38 -9.22 -0.64
CA ASP A 98 8.97 -9.79 0.64
C ASP A 98 7.48 -9.56 0.95
N GLY A 99 6.78 -8.79 0.11
CA GLY A 99 5.42 -8.36 0.41
C GLY A 99 5.45 -7.33 1.53
N VAL A 100 4.83 -7.66 2.68
CA VAL A 100 4.83 -6.78 3.85
C VAL A 100 5.73 -7.32 4.95
N SER A 101 6.59 -6.47 5.50
CA SER A 101 7.29 -6.73 6.76
C SER A 101 6.71 -5.84 7.86
N PHE A 102 6.73 -6.34 9.10
CA PHE A 102 6.23 -5.62 10.25
C PHE A 102 7.07 -5.93 11.49
N LYS A 103 7.39 -4.89 12.25
CA LYS A 103 8.03 -5.00 13.56
C LYS A 103 7.37 -4.00 14.51
N GLY A 104 6.74 -4.49 15.56
CA GLY A 104 6.11 -3.67 16.58
C GLY A 104 6.83 -3.74 17.93
N SER A 105 6.58 -2.74 18.78
CA SER A 105 6.73 -2.86 20.23
C SER A 105 5.63 -3.77 20.80
N GLU A 106 5.77 -4.22 22.06
CA GLU A 106 4.75 -5.10 22.70
C GLU A 106 3.33 -4.53 22.62
N ALA A 107 3.17 -3.21 22.76
CA ALA A 107 1.86 -2.55 22.69
C ALA A 107 1.30 -2.41 21.25
N PHE A 108 2.11 -2.72 20.23
CA PHE A 108 1.80 -2.55 18.81
C PHE A 108 2.22 -3.78 17.98
N ASP A 109 2.22 -4.99 18.54
CA ASP A 109 2.67 -6.20 17.84
C ASP A 109 1.58 -6.86 16.96
N ASN A 110 0.81 -6.06 16.21
CA ASN A 110 -0.25 -6.56 15.36
C ASN A 110 -0.06 -6.12 13.91
N SER A 111 0.48 -7.02 13.09
CA SER A 111 0.70 -6.81 11.65
C SER A 111 -0.58 -6.46 10.87
N ARG A 112 -1.76 -6.89 11.34
CA ARG A 112 -3.05 -6.52 10.70
C ARG A 112 -3.31 -5.01 10.77
N LEU A 113 -2.85 -4.35 11.82
CA LEU A 113 -2.97 -2.89 11.93
C LEU A 113 -2.14 -2.21 10.85
N ALA A 114 -0.90 -2.64 10.62
CA ALA A 114 -0.06 -2.10 9.57
C ALA A 114 -0.66 -2.29 8.17
N LEU A 115 -1.21 -3.48 7.89
CA LEU A 115 -1.95 -3.74 6.66
C LEU A 115 -3.10 -2.77 6.44
N GLN A 116 -3.88 -2.50 7.49
CA GLN A 116 -4.99 -1.55 7.40
C GLN A 116 -4.50 -0.11 7.19
N VAL A 117 -3.41 0.29 7.86
CA VAL A 117 -2.81 1.62 7.67
C VAL A 117 -2.30 1.79 6.24
N TRP A 118 -1.65 0.77 5.67
CA TRP A 118 -1.25 0.79 4.27
C TRP A 118 -2.45 0.94 3.33
N ALA A 119 -3.53 0.19 3.57
CA ALA A 119 -4.75 0.34 2.78
C ALA A 119 -5.33 1.76 2.88
N ASP A 120 -5.44 2.32 4.09
CA ASP A 120 -5.94 3.68 4.29
C ASP A 120 -5.09 4.73 3.57
N LEU A 121 -3.76 4.63 3.66
CA LEU A 121 -2.83 5.54 2.99
C LEU A 121 -2.93 5.43 1.48
N GLN A 122 -2.96 4.22 0.93
CA GLN A 122 -3.06 4.04 -0.52
C GLN A 122 -4.39 4.55 -1.06
N MET A 123 -5.51 4.23 -0.40
CA MET A 123 -6.82 4.77 -0.79
C MET A 123 -6.87 6.30 -0.68
N ALA A 124 -6.14 6.90 0.25
CA ALA A 124 -6.08 8.34 0.42
C ALA A 124 -5.17 9.04 -0.61
N LEU A 125 -4.05 8.43 -0.98
CA LEU A 125 -2.95 9.10 -1.66
C LEU A 125 -2.69 8.62 -3.10
N TRP A 126 -2.95 7.36 -3.45
CA TRP A 126 -2.64 6.85 -4.79
C TRP A 126 -3.62 7.39 -5.84
N PRO A 127 -3.29 7.38 -7.15
CA PRO A 127 -4.22 7.72 -8.21
C PRO A 127 -5.51 6.88 -8.12
N LEU A 128 -6.66 7.52 -8.30
CA LEU A 128 -7.99 6.91 -8.13
C LEU A 128 -8.14 5.63 -8.96
N ASP A 129 -7.77 5.68 -10.23
CA ASP A 129 -7.88 4.55 -11.16
C ASP A 129 -7.00 3.37 -10.72
N SER A 130 -5.80 3.65 -10.20
CA SER A 130 -4.90 2.61 -9.68
C SER A 130 -5.49 1.93 -8.45
N VAL A 131 -6.09 2.70 -7.55
CA VAL A 131 -6.75 2.13 -6.36
C VAL A 131 -7.95 1.27 -6.78
N ASN A 132 -8.83 1.78 -7.66
CA ASN A 132 -10.01 1.05 -8.12
C ASN A 132 -9.66 -0.23 -8.88
N ALA A 133 -8.59 -0.26 -9.66
CA ALA A 133 -8.11 -1.48 -10.33
C ALA A 133 -7.67 -2.58 -9.35
N ASN A 134 -7.31 -2.20 -8.12
CA ASN A 134 -6.89 -3.12 -7.05
C ASN A 134 -7.98 -3.35 -5.99
N LEU A 135 -9.16 -2.75 -6.15
CA LEU A 135 -10.32 -2.96 -5.29
C LEU A 135 -11.23 -4.04 -5.87
N ASN A 136 -11.78 -4.87 -4.99
CA ASN A 136 -12.80 -5.85 -5.33
C ASN A 136 -14.00 -5.72 -4.39
N GLY A 137 -15.20 -5.68 -4.97
CA GLY A 137 -16.47 -5.58 -4.24
C GLY A 137 -16.84 -4.16 -3.78
N ALA A 138 -15.89 -3.24 -3.71
CA ALA A 138 -16.12 -1.83 -3.35
C ALA A 138 -15.65 -0.89 -4.46
N SER A 139 -16.11 0.37 -4.42
CA SER A 139 -15.69 1.41 -5.35
C SER A 139 -15.25 2.66 -4.59
N LEU A 140 -14.08 3.18 -4.95
CA LEU A 140 -13.60 4.46 -4.46
C LEU A 140 -14.04 5.56 -5.44
N GLN A 141 -14.65 6.60 -4.91
CA GLN A 141 -15.08 7.78 -5.66
C GLN A 141 -14.34 9.00 -5.13
N THR A 142 -14.05 9.97 -6.01
CA THR A 142 -13.43 11.24 -5.62
C THR A 142 -14.37 12.40 -5.93
N THR A 143 -14.40 13.35 -5.03
CA THR A 143 -14.91 14.71 -5.23
C THR A 143 -13.72 15.68 -5.15
N GLN A 144 -13.96 17.00 -5.15
CA GLN A 144 -12.88 18.00 -5.12
C GLN A 144 -11.93 17.84 -3.92
N THR A 145 -12.46 17.57 -2.73
CA THR A 145 -11.65 17.54 -1.49
C THR A 145 -11.79 16.22 -0.72
N LYS A 146 -12.55 15.25 -1.24
CA LYS A 146 -12.89 14.03 -0.51
C LYS A 146 -12.84 12.80 -1.39
N ARG A 147 -12.35 11.70 -0.82
CA ARG A 147 -12.47 10.34 -1.34
C ARG A 147 -13.42 9.54 -0.47
N GLU A 148 -14.22 8.69 -1.09
CA GLU A 148 -15.26 7.91 -0.42
C GLU A 148 -15.30 6.49 -0.98
N LEU A 149 -15.23 5.50 -0.10
CA LEU A 149 -15.33 4.09 -0.45
C LEU A 149 -16.75 3.60 -0.16
N TRP A 150 -17.41 3.13 -1.21
CA TRP A 150 -18.78 2.65 -1.18
C TRP A 150 -18.83 1.15 -1.49
N HIS A 151 -19.64 0.43 -0.72
CA HIS A 151 -19.95 -0.99 -0.94
C HIS A 151 -21.45 -1.19 -0.74
N ASN A 152 -22.17 -1.68 -1.75
CA ASN A 152 -23.64 -1.84 -1.72
C ASN A 152 -24.37 -0.59 -1.23
N ASP A 153 -24.06 0.58 -1.80
CA ASP A 153 -24.62 1.90 -1.45
C ASP A 153 -24.38 2.36 0.00
N GLN A 154 -23.49 1.68 0.74
CA GLN A 154 -23.07 2.09 2.07
C GLN A 154 -21.69 2.74 2.02
N LEU A 155 -21.60 3.96 2.55
CA LEU A 155 -20.33 4.65 2.78
C LEU A 155 -19.62 4.03 3.97
N LEU A 156 -18.49 3.37 3.75
CA LEU A 156 -17.76 2.62 4.77
C LEU A 156 -16.38 3.18 5.09
N TRP A 157 -15.81 3.98 4.18
CA TRP A 157 -14.57 4.70 4.42
C TRP A 157 -14.60 6.05 3.71
N SER A 158 -13.99 7.07 4.30
CA SER A 158 -13.77 8.34 3.61
C SER A 158 -12.49 9.02 4.05
N SER A 159 -11.88 9.78 3.14
CA SER A 159 -10.78 10.68 3.43
C SER A 159 -11.11 12.06 2.91
N ALA A 160 -11.16 13.06 3.79
CA ALA A 160 -11.30 14.46 3.41
C ALA A 160 -9.96 15.18 3.61
N ASN A 161 -9.56 15.98 2.64
CA ASN A 161 -8.43 16.89 2.75
C ASN A 161 -8.93 18.30 3.05
N ASP A 162 -8.30 18.96 4.00
CA ASP A 162 -8.41 20.38 4.22
C ASP A 162 -7.07 21.03 3.85
N ASP A 163 -7.04 21.61 2.65
CA ASP A 163 -5.84 22.22 2.09
C ASP A 163 -5.36 23.43 2.93
N VAL A 164 -6.25 24.09 3.67
CA VAL A 164 -5.91 25.25 4.50
C VAL A 164 -5.11 24.83 5.73
N SER A 165 -5.50 23.73 6.35
CA SER A 165 -4.84 23.23 7.57
C SER A 165 -3.79 22.15 7.30
N GLN A 166 -3.59 21.75 6.04
CA GLN A 166 -2.78 20.59 5.64
C GLN A 166 -3.17 19.31 6.41
N GLN A 167 -4.46 19.21 6.76
CA GLN A 167 -5.00 18.09 7.50
C GLN A 167 -5.79 17.18 6.59
N ARG A 168 -5.60 15.89 6.82
CA ARG A 168 -6.40 14.84 6.24
C ARG A 168 -7.14 14.10 7.34
N VAL A 169 -8.46 14.02 7.22
CA VAL A 169 -9.30 13.24 8.12
C VAL A 169 -9.72 11.97 7.42
N ILE A 170 -9.31 10.81 7.95
CA ILE A 170 -9.76 9.50 7.48
C ILE A 170 -10.77 8.95 8.48
N GLN A 171 -11.95 8.58 8.00
CA GLN A 171 -12.96 7.87 8.77
C GLN A 171 -13.08 6.45 8.20
N ASN A 172 -12.69 5.45 8.98
CA ASN A 172 -12.88 4.06 8.64
C ASN A 172 -14.06 3.51 9.45
N LYS A 173 -15.28 3.63 8.90
CA LYS A 173 -16.52 3.23 9.57
C LYS A 173 -16.60 1.72 9.77
N SER A 174 -16.06 0.93 8.83
CA SER A 174 -16.01 -0.53 8.96
C SER A 174 -15.19 -1.00 10.17
N MET A 175 -14.14 -0.25 10.52
CA MET A 175 -13.24 -0.57 11.65
C MET A 175 -13.51 0.26 12.91
N GLY A 176 -14.43 1.24 12.82
CA GLY A 176 -14.87 2.09 13.93
C GLY A 176 -13.84 3.09 14.43
N TYR A 177 -12.93 3.57 13.58
CA TYR A 177 -11.93 4.58 13.98
C TYR A 177 -11.86 5.78 13.03
N GLN A 178 -11.27 6.85 13.56
CA GLN A 178 -10.90 8.06 12.82
C GLN A 178 -9.39 8.31 12.97
N LEU A 179 -8.79 8.83 11.91
CA LEU A 179 -7.45 9.41 11.90
C LEU A 179 -7.56 10.88 11.53
N VAL A 180 -6.89 11.75 12.28
CA VAL A 180 -6.57 13.12 11.87
C VAL A 180 -5.08 13.17 11.62
N ILE A 181 -4.69 13.41 10.38
CA ILE A 181 -3.30 13.39 9.92
C ILE A 181 -2.93 14.83 9.57
N THR A 182 -1.94 15.38 10.24
CA THR A 182 -1.36 16.69 9.90
C THR A 182 -0.01 16.45 9.27
N THR A 183 0.18 16.86 8.01
CA THR A 183 1.51 16.85 7.40
C THR A 183 2.33 17.97 8.02
N LEU A 184 3.49 17.63 8.55
CA LEU A 184 4.41 18.56 9.20
C LEU A 184 5.55 18.93 8.26
N GLU A 185 6.02 17.96 7.48
CA GLU A 185 7.09 18.14 6.51
C GLU A 185 6.84 17.26 5.29
N TYR A 186 7.23 17.78 4.13
CA TYR A 186 7.18 17.11 2.83
C TYR A 186 8.52 17.35 2.15
N GLU A 187 9.21 16.28 1.80
CA GLU A 187 10.50 16.31 1.13
C GLU A 187 10.44 15.47 -0.15
N LEU A 188 10.85 16.06 -1.27
CA LEU A 188 11.12 15.31 -2.50
C LEU A 188 12.50 14.67 -2.33
N LEU A 189 12.60 13.37 -2.51
CA LEU A 189 13.87 12.66 -2.48
C LEU A 189 14.48 12.73 -3.89
N GLU A 190 15.67 13.31 -3.99
CA GLU A 190 16.44 13.27 -5.23
C GLU A 190 16.92 11.83 -5.45
N THR A 191 16.49 11.22 -6.55
CA THR A 191 17.19 10.06 -7.10
C THR A 191 18.42 10.61 -7.81
N ASP A 192 19.61 10.32 -7.28
CA ASP A 192 20.88 10.61 -7.96
C ASP A 192 20.85 9.93 -9.34
N ASP A 193 20.54 10.69 -10.38
CA ASP A 193 20.76 10.31 -11.79
C ASP A 193 22.26 10.48 -12.12
N SER A 194 23.14 10.03 -11.23
CA SER A 194 24.60 10.07 -11.44
C SER A 194 25.03 8.85 -12.25
N ASP A 195 24.59 8.77 -13.51
CA ASP A 195 25.17 7.88 -14.52
C ASP A 195 24.93 8.47 -15.92
N THR A 196 25.58 9.59 -16.21
CA THR A 196 25.98 9.97 -17.59
C THR A 196 27.14 10.98 -17.55
N GLU A 197 28.36 10.45 -17.45
CA GLU A 197 29.55 11.06 -18.07
C GLU A 197 30.29 10.01 -18.92
#